data_AF-A0A9D1H458-F1
#
_entry.id   AF-A0A9D1H458-F1
#
_cell.length_a   1.000
_cell.length_b   1.000
_cell.length_c   1.000
_cell.angle_alpha   90.00
_cell.angle_beta   90.00
_cell.angle_gamma   90.00
#
_symmetry.space_group_name_H-M   'P 1'
#
loop_
_entity.id
_entity.type
_entity.pdbx_description
1 polymer ?
#
loop_
_entity_poly.entity_id
_entity_poly.type
_entity_poly.pdbx_seq_one_letter_code
_entity_poly.pdbx_strand_id
1 'polypeptide(L)'
;RLEVALDITKKEYLSQSAQERLSFAEKILGYLKVLSECPDYEKAVNKVLSSVGDFYQADRAYLFEHSREHPGHWNNTFEWCAVNVQPQKDNLQNVPPQVVNRWMEIFDREQSIIILNIAPLREQSPDEWRVLNQQGIQRVIVVPLRENGKTIGFIGVDNPRYCIQDDVQVRTLASFLLARIRQDRNEHRYQALLQQSREELLSILHVGFWTLRFPKDGSSGQMLCDRTMYQLMGLSESTDPVDCYQICYSGIRADMVEAVRQAFGKMLATDQAVQVIFPWNHPKKGEVEMRLTGILSEETPEYTQYKGYCREHDDSFLRA
;
A
#
# COMPACT_ATOMS: atom_id res chain seq x y z
N ARG A 1 43.88 44.25 22.85
CA ARG A 1 43.60 43.90 21.43
C ARG A 1 43.46 42.39 21.21
N LEU A 2 44.12 41.52 21.99
CA LEU A 2 43.96 40.05 21.89
C LEU A 2 42.62 39.52 22.43
N GLU A 3 42.09 40.08 23.52
CA GLU A 3 40.81 39.65 24.12
C GLU A 3 39.60 39.85 23.20
N VAL A 4 39.55 40.98 22.47
CA VAL A 4 38.45 41.27 21.54
C VAL A 4 38.44 40.28 20.36
N ALA A 5 39.62 39.85 19.90
CA ALA A 5 39.71 38.86 18.82
C ALA A 5 39.26 37.46 19.27
N LEU A 6 39.64 37.04 20.48
CA LEU A 6 39.20 35.76 21.07
C LEU A 6 37.68 35.70 21.30
N ASP A 7 37.06 36.81 21.71
CA ASP A 7 35.63 36.88 21.96
C ASP A 7 34.81 36.89 20.66
N ILE A 8 35.33 37.55 19.60
CA ILE A 8 34.73 37.51 18.25
C ILE A 8 34.79 36.09 17.68
N THR A 9 35.94 35.41 17.74
CA THR A 9 36.08 34.03 17.24
C THR A 9 35.15 33.06 17.97
N LYS A 10 34.98 33.24 19.29
CA LYS A 10 34.07 32.40 20.09
C LYS A 10 32.61 32.65 19.74
N LYS A 11 32.22 33.91 19.51
CA LYS A 11 30.86 34.28 19.08
C LYS A 11 30.54 33.80 17.67
N GLU A 12 31.48 33.91 16.73
CA GLU A 12 31.34 33.41 15.36
C GLU A 12 31.22 31.88 15.33
N TYR A 13 32.06 31.17 16.08
CA TYR A 13 31.98 29.71 16.20
C TYR A 13 30.64 29.24 16.81
N LEU A 14 30.19 29.91 17.88
CA LEU A 14 28.88 29.63 18.49
C LEU A 14 27.73 29.89 17.51
N SER A 15 27.80 30.95 16.72
CA SER A 15 26.82 31.29 15.69
C SER A 15 26.78 30.25 14.57
N GLN A 16 27.95 29.80 14.08
CA GLN A 16 28.05 28.79 13.04
C GLN A 16 27.51 27.43 13.52
N SER A 17 27.91 26.99 14.72
CA SER A 17 27.39 25.76 15.34
C SER A 17 25.88 25.80 15.60
N ALA A 18 25.33 26.97 15.91
CA ALA A 18 23.88 27.14 16.04
C ALA A 18 23.17 27.01 14.68
N GLN A 19 23.74 27.62 13.63
CA GLN A 19 23.20 27.55 12.27
C GLN A 19 23.20 26.13 11.71
N GLU A 20 24.27 25.36 11.94
CA GLU A 20 24.39 23.96 11.53
C GLU A 20 23.33 23.09 12.23
N ARG A 21 23.14 23.29 13.55
CA ARG A 21 22.09 22.60 14.32
C ARG A 21 20.67 22.95 13.86
N LEU A 22 20.43 24.21 13.50
CA LEU A 22 19.14 24.65 12.96
C LEU A 22 18.87 24.01 11.60
N SER A 23 19.83 24.08 10.67
CA SER A 23 19.74 23.41 9.36
C SER A 23 19.49 21.91 9.49
N PHE A 24 20.13 21.26 10.46
CA PHE A 24 19.88 19.85 10.78
C PHE A 24 18.43 19.61 11.24
N ALA A 25 17.94 20.41 12.18
CA ALA A 25 16.56 20.32 12.69
C ALA A 25 15.51 20.59 11.60
N GLU A 26 15.74 21.58 10.73
CA GLU A 26 14.87 21.90 9.60
C GLU A 26 14.72 20.71 8.64
N LYS A 27 15.81 19.96 8.36
CA LYS A 27 15.76 18.75 7.54
C LYS A 27 14.96 17.64 8.18
N ILE A 28 15.15 17.41 9.49
CA ILE A 28 14.36 16.43 10.26
C ILE A 28 12.88 16.73 10.17
N LEU A 29 12.50 18.00 10.42
CA LEU A 29 11.11 18.45 10.31
C LEU A 29 10.59 18.29 8.88
N GLY A 30 11.43 18.56 7.87
CA GLY A 30 11.13 18.34 6.46
C GLY A 30 10.80 16.88 6.15
N TYR A 31 11.62 15.93 6.59
CA TYR A 31 11.36 14.49 6.40
C TYR A 31 10.04 14.07 7.05
N LEU A 32 9.84 14.45 8.32
CA LEU A 32 8.64 14.11 9.06
C LEU A 32 7.38 14.65 8.37
N LYS A 33 7.41 15.92 7.95
CA LYS A 33 6.29 16.56 7.25
C LYS A 33 5.95 15.83 5.96
N VAL A 34 6.95 15.58 5.11
CA VAL A 34 6.73 14.91 3.82
C VAL A 34 6.19 13.49 4.02
N LEU A 35 6.77 12.72 4.95
CA LEU A 35 6.38 11.32 5.17
C LEU A 35 5.04 11.16 5.89
N SER A 36 4.60 12.14 6.69
CA SER A 36 3.33 12.09 7.40
C SER A 36 2.16 12.68 6.61
N GLU A 37 2.37 13.78 5.87
CA GLU A 37 1.30 14.50 5.19
C GLU A 37 1.07 14.05 3.76
N CYS A 38 2.05 13.43 3.09
CA CYS A 38 1.91 12.99 1.71
C CYS A 38 1.21 11.62 1.64
N PRO A 39 -0.02 11.53 1.09
CA PRO A 39 -0.74 10.25 1.02
C PRO A 39 -0.04 9.25 0.10
N ASP A 40 0.57 9.77 -0.97
CA ASP A 40 1.28 8.99 -1.98
C ASP A 40 2.68 8.60 -1.46
N TYR A 41 2.81 7.31 -1.10
CA TYR A 41 4.04 6.74 -0.56
C TYR A 41 5.24 6.93 -1.49
N GLU A 42 5.07 6.68 -2.78
CA GLU A 42 6.16 6.79 -3.75
C GLU A 42 6.66 8.24 -3.88
N LYS A 43 5.73 9.20 -3.97
CA LYS A 43 6.11 10.62 -3.98
C LYS A 43 6.79 11.05 -2.68
N ALA A 44 6.34 10.54 -1.54
CA ALA A 44 6.94 10.86 -0.24
C ALA A 44 8.38 10.35 -0.14
N VAL A 45 8.62 9.09 -0.50
CA VAL A 45 9.95 8.46 -0.50
C VAL A 45 10.91 9.19 -1.45
N ASN A 46 10.49 9.44 -2.69
CA ASN A 46 11.33 10.15 -3.67
C ASN A 46 11.75 11.55 -3.19
N LYS A 47 10.85 12.29 -2.54
CA LYS A 47 11.16 13.63 -1.99
C LYS A 47 12.20 13.58 -0.87
N VAL A 48 12.07 12.65 0.07
CA VAL A 48 13.03 12.54 1.18
C VAL A 48 14.38 12.00 0.73
N LEU A 49 14.41 11.09 -0.27
CA LEU A 49 15.64 10.65 -0.91
C LEU A 49 16.36 11.81 -1.61
N SER A 50 15.64 12.66 -2.34
CA SER A 50 16.22 13.90 -2.91
C SER A 50 16.82 14.77 -1.82
N SER A 51 16.07 15.03 -0.75
CA SER A 51 16.52 15.93 0.32
C SER A 51 17.76 15.42 1.07
N VAL A 52 17.90 14.11 1.27
CA VAL A 52 19.12 13.54 1.88
C VAL A 52 20.28 13.51 0.87
N GLY A 53 20.00 13.21 -0.40
CA GLY A 53 21.00 13.25 -1.46
C GLY A 53 21.60 14.65 -1.63
N ASP A 54 20.75 15.67 -1.64
CA ASP A 54 21.14 17.08 -1.67
C ASP A 54 21.95 17.49 -0.44
N PHE A 55 21.61 16.98 0.76
CA PHE A 55 22.39 17.25 1.97
C PHE A 55 23.83 16.77 1.84
N TYR A 56 24.01 15.51 1.43
CA TYR A 56 25.34 14.90 1.31
C TYR A 56 26.09 15.33 0.04
N GLN A 57 25.43 16.09 -0.85
CA GLN A 57 25.91 16.37 -2.20
C GLN A 57 26.32 15.05 -2.90
N ALA A 58 25.46 14.05 -2.73
CA ALA A 58 25.66 12.69 -3.21
C ALA A 58 25.31 12.56 -4.69
N ASP A 59 25.84 11.53 -5.35
CA ASP A 59 25.45 11.19 -6.72
C ASP A 59 24.06 10.55 -6.76
N ARG A 60 23.77 9.68 -5.78
CA ARG A 60 22.49 8.99 -5.64
C ARG A 60 22.10 8.85 -4.18
N ALA A 61 20.80 8.72 -3.97
CA ALA A 61 20.20 8.29 -2.71
C ALA A 61 19.13 7.25 -3.01
N TYR A 62 19.11 6.14 -2.29
CA TYR A 62 18.27 5.00 -2.66
C TYR A 62 17.70 4.25 -1.46
N LEU A 63 16.67 3.46 -1.71
CA LEU A 63 16.07 2.50 -0.78
C LEU A 63 16.08 1.11 -1.41
N PHE A 64 16.67 0.14 -0.71
CA PHE A 64 16.56 -1.27 -1.04
C PHE A 64 15.59 -1.99 -0.12
N GLU A 65 14.83 -2.90 -0.70
CA GLU A 65 13.89 -3.79 -0.01
C GLU A 65 14.11 -5.24 -0.44
N HIS A 66 13.60 -6.19 0.35
CA HIS A 66 13.66 -7.61 -0.02
C HIS A 66 12.91 -7.89 -1.33
N SER A 67 13.49 -8.71 -2.19
CA SER A 67 12.79 -9.25 -3.36
C SER A 67 11.65 -10.16 -2.91
N ARG A 68 10.46 -9.95 -3.48
CA ARG A 68 9.29 -10.82 -3.27
C ARG A 68 9.39 -12.12 -4.05
N GLU A 69 10.18 -12.13 -5.13
CA GLU A 69 10.32 -13.26 -6.06
C GLU A 69 11.48 -14.17 -5.67
N HIS A 70 12.58 -13.60 -5.19
CA HIS A 70 13.82 -14.31 -4.90
C HIS A 70 14.22 -14.11 -3.42
N PRO A 71 13.92 -15.07 -2.52
CA PRO A 71 14.27 -14.96 -1.11
C PRO A 71 15.76 -14.64 -0.90
N GLY A 72 16.04 -13.71 0.01
CA GLY A 72 17.39 -13.26 0.34
C GLY A 72 18.03 -12.29 -0.67
N HIS A 73 17.37 -11.99 -1.79
CA HIS A 73 17.83 -10.99 -2.75
C HIS A 73 17.22 -9.62 -2.45
N TRP A 74 17.83 -8.57 -2.98
CA TRP A 74 17.46 -7.18 -2.72
C TRP A 74 17.14 -6.42 -4.00
N ASN A 75 16.14 -5.55 -3.94
CA ASN A 75 15.70 -4.72 -5.05
C ASN A 75 15.90 -3.25 -4.72
N ASN A 76 16.48 -2.48 -5.64
CA ASN A 76 16.49 -1.03 -5.55
C ASN A 76 15.08 -0.52 -5.90
N THR A 77 14.24 -0.23 -4.90
CA THR A 77 12.83 0.11 -5.13
C THR A 77 12.60 1.60 -5.33
N PHE A 78 13.49 2.44 -4.81
CA PHE A 78 13.48 3.88 -5.01
C PHE A 78 14.89 4.41 -5.18
N GLU A 79 15.05 5.34 -6.11
CA GLU A 79 16.33 5.97 -6.39
C GLU A 79 16.11 7.42 -6.81
N TRP A 80 16.80 8.31 -6.12
CA TRP A 80 17.05 9.67 -6.57
C TRP A 80 18.47 9.76 -7.13
N CYS A 81 18.61 10.46 -8.25
CA CYS A 81 19.90 10.73 -8.89
C CYS A 81 20.11 12.24 -9.00
N ALA A 82 21.34 12.68 -8.74
CA ALA A 82 21.75 14.04 -9.06
C ALA A 82 21.74 14.27 -10.59
N VAL A 83 21.75 15.55 -10.98
CA VAL A 83 21.79 15.94 -12.41
C VAL A 83 23.01 15.32 -13.09
N ASN A 84 22.80 14.70 -14.25
CA ASN A 84 23.79 13.98 -15.05
C ASN A 84 24.35 12.69 -14.43
N VAL A 85 23.79 12.18 -13.34
CA VAL A 85 24.11 10.84 -12.82
C VAL A 85 23.19 9.81 -13.45
N GLN A 86 23.76 8.71 -13.94
CA GLN A 86 22.97 7.61 -14.51
C GLN A 86 22.24 6.81 -13.41
N PRO A 87 20.93 6.56 -13.58
CA PRO A 87 20.16 5.74 -12.66
C PRO A 87 20.60 4.27 -12.71
N GLN A 88 20.52 3.60 -11.57
CA GLN A 88 20.84 2.18 -11.40
C GLN A 88 19.66 1.38 -10.85
N LYS A 89 18.51 2.01 -10.60
CA LYS A 89 17.28 1.34 -10.13
C LYS A 89 16.97 0.08 -10.93
N ASP A 90 16.84 0.18 -12.24
CA ASP A 90 16.45 -0.96 -13.09
C ASP A 90 17.55 -2.04 -13.20
N ASN A 91 18.82 -1.65 -13.03
CA ASN A 91 19.96 -2.56 -13.07
C ASN A 91 20.17 -3.33 -11.76
N LEU A 92 19.69 -2.79 -10.64
CA LEU A 92 19.87 -3.32 -9.30
C LEU A 92 18.59 -3.98 -8.78
N GLN A 93 18.00 -4.84 -9.61
CA GLN A 93 16.92 -5.73 -9.23
C GLN A 93 17.48 -7.14 -8.98
N ASN A 94 16.96 -7.82 -7.97
CA ASN A 94 17.39 -9.14 -7.53
C ASN A 94 18.90 -9.21 -7.27
N VAL A 95 19.45 -8.21 -6.56
CA VAL A 95 20.84 -8.20 -6.13
C VAL A 95 21.05 -9.38 -5.16
N PRO A 96 22.01 -10.28 -5.46
CA PRO A 96 22.13 -11.52 -4.73
C PRO A 96 22.83 -11.33 -3.38
N PRO A 97 22.56 -12.19 -2.38
CA PRO A 97 22.99 -12.00 -1.01
C PRO A 97 24.51 -11.90 -0.87
N GLN A 98 25.30 -12.60 -1.70
CA GLN A 98 26.76 -12.53 -1.64
C GLN A 98 27.32 -11.12 -1.88
N VAL A 99 26.62 -10.26 -2.63
CA VAL A 99 27.05 -8.86 -2.88
C VAL A 99 26.95 -8.02 -1.62
N VAL A 100 25.96 -8.31 -0.75
CA VAL A 100 25.66 -7.53 0.45
C VAL A 100 25.91 -8.30 1.75
N ASN A 101 26.56 -9.46 1.69
CA ASN A 101 26.72 -10.34 2.85
C ASN A 101 27.45 -9.64 4.01
N ARG A 102 28.57 -8.98 3.70
CA ARG A 102 29.32 -8.15 4.67
C ARG A 102 28.45 -7.06 5.27
N TRP A 103 27.53 -6.50 4.49
CA TRP A 103 26.64 -5.45 4.97
C TRP A 103 25.65 -6.00 5.99
N MET A 104 25.09 -7.19 5.74
CA MET A 104 24.16 -7.86 6.66
C MET A 104 24.80 -8.13 8.03
N GLU A 105 26.06 -8.58 8.06
CA GLU A 105 26.79 -8.82 9.32
C GLU A 105 26.96 -7.55 10.18
N ILE A 106 27.12 -6.40 9.52
CA ILE A 106 27.23 -5.08 10.17
C ILE A 106 25.85 -4.60 10.63
N PHE A 107 24.83 -4.78 9.79
CA PHE A 107 23.45 -4.40 10.10
C PHE A 107 22.87 -5.20 11.26
N ASP A 108 23.28 -6.45 11.45
CA ASP A 108 22.88 -7.27 12.60
C ASP A 108 23.42 -6.73 13.93
N ARG A 109 24.46 -5.90 13.89
CA ARG A 109 25.00 -5.17 15.05
C ARG A 109 24.43 -3.76 15.18
N GLU A 110 23.39 -3.44 14.41
CA GLU A 110 22.76 -2.11 14.34
C GLU A 110 23.72 -0.98 13.94
N GLN A 111 24.73 -1.32 13.13
CA GLN A 111 25.74 -0.37 12.66
C GLN A 111 25.46 0.05 11.22
N SER A 112 25.88 1.28 10.90
CA SER A 112 25.91 1.79 9.54
C SER A 112 27.22 1.41 8.86
N ILE A 113 27.19 1.43 7.54
CA ILE A 113 28.36 1.19 6.68
C ILE A 113 28.82 2.53 6.15
N ILE A 114 30.07 2.87 6.41
CA ILE A 114 30.72 4.06 5.87
C ILE A 114 32.00 3.60 5.20
N ILE A 115 32.03 3.69 3.87
CA ILE A 115 33.19 3.32 3.06
C ILE A 115 33.72 4.60 2.42
N LEU A 116 34.92 5.02 2.80
CA LEU A 116 35.54 6.25 2.27
C LEU A 116 36.35 6.01 1.00
N ASN A 117 36.74 4.76 0.77
CA ASN A 117 37.47 4.29 -0.41
C ASN A 117 37.15 2.81 -0.64
N ILE A 118 36.60 2.47 -1.81
CA ILE A 118 36.26 1.08 -2.14
C ILE A 118 37.49 0.23 -2.54
N ALA A 119 38.66 0.82 -2.80
CA ALA A 119 39.81 0.07 -3.32
C ALA A 119 40.19 -1.19 -2.51
N PRO A 120 40.17 -1.19 -1.16
CA PRO A 120 40.45 -2.39 -0.36
C PRO A 120 39.43 -3.52 -0.56
N LEU A 121 38.20 -3.21 -0.97
CA LEU A 121 37.16 -4.23 -1.21
C LEU A 121 37.51 -5.15 -2.37
N ARG A 122 38.38 -4.73 -3.29
CA ARG A 122 38.81 -5.57 -4.42
C ARG A 122 39.39 -6.91 -3.95
N GLU A 123 40.05 -6.92 -2.80
CA GLU A 123 40.62 -8.13 -2.19
C GLU A 123 39.70 -8.71 -1.11
N GLN A 124 39.06 -7.86 -0.30
CA GLN A 124 38.27 -8.29 0.87
C GLN A 124 36.87 -8.81 0.51
N SER A 125 36.24 -8.23 -0.52
CA SER A 125 34.86 -8.49 -0.92
C SER A 125 34.69 -8.22 -2.43
N PRO A 126 35.22 -9.11 -3.30
CA PRO A 126 35.31 -8.83 -4.75
C PRO A 126 33.96 -8.61 -5.44
N ASP A 127 32.90 -9.29 -4.99
CA ASP A 127 31.55 -9.13 -5.55
C ASP A 127 30.94 -7.77 -5.20
N GLU A 128 31.07 -7.33 -3.93
CA GLU A 128 30.70 -5.99 -3.49
C GLU A 128 31.47 -4.93 -4.28
N TRP A 129 32.80 -5.08 -4.38
CA TRP A 129 33.65 -4.17 -5.13
C TRP A 129 33.24 -4.06 -6.59
N ARG A 130 32.98 -5.19 -7.27
CA ARG A 130 32.61 -5.21 -8.69
C ARG A 130 31.32 -4.43 -8.92
N VAL A 131 30.29 -4.66 -8.09
CA VAL A 131 29.00 -3.97 -8.21
C VAL A 131 29.15 -2.48 -7.95
N LEU A 132 29.88 -2.07 -6.91
CA LEU A 132 30.10 -0.64 -6.61
C LEU A 132 30.94 0.05 -7.70
N ASN A 133 32.04 -0.58 -8.13
CA ASN A 133 32.97 -0.01 -9.09
C ASN A 133 32.36 0.16 -10.49
N GLN A 134 31.55 -0.80 -10.95
CA GLN A 134 30.84 -0.70 -12.24
C GLN A 134 29.91 0.52 -12.32
N GLN A 135 29.43 1.00 -11.18
CA GLN A 135 28.56 2.16 -11.06
C GLN A 135 29.32 3.47 -10.86
N GLY A 136 30.66 3.44 -10.81
CA GLY A 136 31.49 4.61 -10.52
C GLY A 136 31.46 5.04 -9.05
N ILE A 137 31.07 4.16 -8.13
CA ILE A 137 31.05 4.46 -6.69
C ILE A 137 32.48 4.37 -6.14
N GLN A 138 32.92 5.41 -5.42
CA GLN A 138 34.20 5.49 -4.73
C GLN A 138 34.05 5.46 -3.21
N ARG A 139 32.91 5.95 -2.71
CA ARG A 139 32.54 5.99 -1.30
C ARG A 139 31.03 5.88 -1.14
N VAL A 140 30.58 5.33 -0.03
CA VAL A 140 29.15 5.09 0.23
C VAL A 140 28.86 5.17 1.73
N ILE A 141 27.69 5.70 2.08
CA ILE A 141 27.10 5.57 3.41
C ILE A 141 25.83 4.75 3.26
N VAL A 142 25.67 3.68 4.04
CA VAL A 142 24.49 2.80 4.02
C VAL A 142 24.00 2.54 5.44
N VAL A 143 22.69 2.66 5.65
CA VAL A 143 22.04 2.50 6.94
C VAL A 143 20.94 1.45 6.84
N PRO A 144 20.84 0.49 7.79
CA PRO A 144 19.79 -0.51 7.77
C PRO A 144 18.44 0.03 8.28
N LEU A 145 17.37 -0.48 7.69
CA LEU A 145 16.02 -0.45 8.26
C LEU A 145 15.81 -1.73 9.05
N ARG A 146 15.74 -1.63 10.38
CA ARG A 146 15.64 -2.79 11.29
C ARG A 146 14.25 -2.88 11.92
N GLU A 147 13.67 -4.07 11.88
CA GLU A 147 12.40 -4.37 12.54
C GLU A 147 12.48 -5.76 13.19
N ASN A 148 12.14 -5.84 14.48
CA ASN A 148 12.14 -7.09 15.25
C ASN A 148 13.45 -7.90 15.12
N GLY A 149 14.60 -7.21 15.19
CA GLY A 149 15.92 -7.83 15.07
C GLY A 149 16.29 -8.31 13.67
N LYS A 150 15.51 -7.96 12.63
CA LYS A 150 15.78 -8.30 11.23
C LYS A 150 15.95 -7.05 10.38
N THR A 151 16.82 -7.11 9.39
CA THR A 151 16.95 -6.07 8.36
C THR A 151 15.83 -6.25 7.34
N ILE A 152 14.95 -5.25 7.23
CA ILE A 152 13.83 -5.26 6.26
C ILE A 152 14.12 -4.44 5.00
N GLY A 153 15.21 -3.67 5.01
CA GLY A 153 15.63 -2.78 3.95
C GLY A 153 16.89 -2.02 4.35
N PHE A 154 17.41 -1.19 3.46
CA PHE A 154 18.48 -0.25 3.79
C PHE A 154 18.45 0.96 2.87
N ILE A 155 18.91 2.10 3.39
CA ILE A 155 19.04 3.36 2.65
C ILE A 155 20.51 3.62 2.43
N GLY A 156 20.88 4.04 1.23
CA GLY A 156 22.25 4.45 0.95
C GLY A 156 22.35 5.76 0.20
N VAL A 157 23.53 6.39 0.32
CA VAL A 157 23.94 7.53 -0.48
C VAL A 157 25.31 7.25 -1.10
N ASP A 158 25.39 7.43 -2.42
CA ASP A 158 26.58 7.16 -3.21
C ASP A 158 27.42 8.42 -3.41
N ASN A 159 28.74 8.27 -3.32
CA ASN A 159 29.71 9.34 -3.55
C ASN A 159 29.40 10.65 -2.79
N PRO A 160 29.05 10.62 -1.48
CA PRO A 160 28.87 11.85 -0.72
C PRO A 160 30.11 12.74 -0.81
N ARG A 161 29.90 14.05 -0.90
CA ARG A 161 30.97 15.08 -0.95
C ARG A 161 30.97 15.98 0.28
N TYR A 162 29.83 16.03 0.98
CA TYR A 162 29.67 16.72 2.25
C TYR A 162 29.38 15.70 3.36
N CYS A 163 29.86 15.95 4.58
CA CYS A 163 29.63 15.09 5.75
C CYS A 163 29.92 13.59 5.52
N ILE A 164 31.00 13.26 4.78
CA ILE A 164 31.27 11.90 4.26
C ILE A 164 31.50 10.82 5.33
N GLN A 165 31.69 11.20 6.60
CA GLN A 165 31.91 10.31 7.75
C GLN A 165 30.73 10.30 8.72
N ASP A 166 29.66 11.03 8.42
CA ASP A 166 28.52 11.22 9.31
C ASP A 166 27.28 10.57 8.69
N ASP A 167 26.70 9.59 9.38
CA ASP A 167 25.52 8.86 8.94
C ASP A 167 24.20 9.37 9.55
N VAL A 168 24.25 10.40 10.39
CA VAL A 168 23.13 10.80 11.26
C VAL A 168 21.90 11.20 10.46
N GLN A 169 22.08 11.91 9.33
CA GLN A 169 20.96 12.30 8.46
C GLN A 169 20.34 11.08 7.78
N VAL A 170 21.14 10.13 7.29
CA VAL A 170 20.63 8.88 6.71
C VAL A 170 19.94 8.02 7.77
N ARG A 171 20.49 7.92 8.99
CA ARG A 171 19.86 7.21 10.13
C ARG A 171 18.55 7.82 10.58
N THR A 172 18.48 9.14 10.60
CA THR A 172 17.25 9.84 10.97
C THR A 172 16.18 9.64 9.91
N LEU A 173 16.54 9.75 8.63
CA LEU A 173 15.65 9.42 7.53
C LEU A 173 15.17 7.95 7.59
N ALA A 174 16.09 7.01 7.84
CA ALA A 174 15.79 5.59 8.00
C ALA A 174 14.75 5.35 9.10
N SER A 175 14.87 6.05 10.23
CA SER A 175 13.93 5.95 11.35
C SER A 175 12.52 6.42 10.96
N PHE A 176 12.42 7.55 10.24
CA PHE A 176 11.11 8.06 9.79
C PHE A 176 10.50 7.21 8.68
N LEU A 177 11.30 6.72 7.73
CA LEU A 177 10.83 5.81 6.69
C LEU A 177 10.34 4.49 7.29
N LEU A 178 11.05 3.94 8.27
CA LEU A 178 10.60 2.76 9.00
C LEU A 178 9.23 3.01 9.68
N ALA A 179 9.04 4.16 10.31
CA ALA A 179 7.75 4.54 10.89
C ALA A 179 6.63 4.64 9.84
N ARG A 180 6.92 5.24 8.68
CA ARG A 180 5.97 5.34 7.56
C ARG A 180 5.63 3.97 6.97
N ILE A 181 6.63 3.10 6.76
CA ILE A 181 6.44 1.72 6.31
C ILE A 181 5.54 0.94 7.27
N ARG A 182 5.75 1.10 8.59
CA ARG A 182 4.89 0.46 9.60
C ARG A 182 3.47 0.98 9.55
N GLN A 183 3.29 2.28 9.42
CA GLN A 183 1.97 2.89 9.31
C GLN A 183 1.22 2.34 8.10
N ASP A 184 1.86 2.32 6.93
CA ASP A 184 1.28 1.80 5.69
C ASP A 184 0.93 0.31 5.79
N ARG A 185 1.83 -0.53 6.33
CA ARG A 185 1.56 -1.95 6.57
C ARG A 185 0.41 -2.17 7.55
N ASN A 186 0.34 -1.39 8.62
CA ASN A 186 -0.72 -1.49 9.61
C ASN A 186 -2.07 -1.09 9.01
N GLU A 187 -2.11 -0.02 8.23
CA GLU A 187 -3.32 0.44 7.53
C GLU A 187 -3.82 -0.65 6.57
N HIS A 188 -2.96 -1.19 5.71
CA HIS A 188 -3.30 -2.31 4.84
C HIS A 188 -3.78 -3.54 5.61
N ARG A 189 -3.14 -3.88 6.74
CA ARG A 189 -3.56 -5.00 7.60
C ARG A 189 -4.93 -4.77 8.23
N TYR A 190 -5.21 -3.57 8.73
CA TYR A 190 -6.53 -3.25 9.30
C TYR A 190 -7.61 -3.32 8.24
N GLN A 191 -7.36 -2.81 7.04
CA GLN A 191 -8.32 -2.92 5.92
C GLN A 191 -8.59 -4.38 5.56
N ALA A 192 -7.55 -5.22 5.49
CA ALA A 192 -7.72 -6.65 5.22
C ALA A 192 -8.52 -7.36 6.33
N LEU A 193 -8.25 -7.07 7.61
CA LEU A 193 -9.00 -7.63 8.74
C LEU A 193 -10.47 -7.19 8.75
N LEU A 194 -10.73 -5.91 8.47
CA LEU A 194 -12.09 -5.38 8.36
C LEU A 194 -12.85 -6.06 7.23
N GLN A 195 -12.21 -6.24 6.07
CA GLN A 195 -12.78 -6.94 4.94
C GLN A 195 -13.11 -8.39 5.30
N GLN A 196 -12.18 -9.11 5.91
CA GLN A 196 -12.39 -10.50 6.34
C GLN A 196 -13.53 -10.60 7.36
N SER A 197 -13.54 -9.73 8.38
CA SER A 197 -14.61 -9.71 9.39
C SER A 197 -15.97 -9.40 8.77
N ARG A 198 -16.02 -8.49 7.78
CA ARG A 198 -17.26 -8.21 7.03
C ARG A 198 -17.76 -9.45 6.30
N GLU A 199 -16.90 -10.16 5.58
CA GLU A 199 -17.25 -11.39 4.87
C GLU A 199 -17.74 -12.49 5.81
N GLU A 200 -17.08 -12.66 6.97
CA GLU A 200 -17.50 -13.61 8.01
C GLU A 200 -18.88 -13.27 8.58
N LEU A 201 -19.15 -12.00 8.88
CA LEU A 201 -20.46 -11.56 9.40
C LEU A 201 -21.58 -11.82 8.38
N LEU A 202 -21.34 -11.56 7.09
CA LEU A 202 -22.34 -11.81 6.05
C LEU A 202 -22.65 -13.29 5.89
N SER A 203 -21.61 -14.13 5.95
CA SER A 203 -21.74 -15.58 5.96
C SER A 203 -22.55 -16.07 7.16
N ILE A 204 -22.20 -15.66 8.39
CA ILE A 204 -22.89 -16.09 9.62
C ILE A 204 -24.36 -15.65 9.63
N LEU A 205 -24.62 -14.40 9.22
CA LEU A 205 -25.98 -13.86 9.16
C LEU A 205 -26.79 -14.41 7.98
N HIS A 206 -26.16 -15.18 7.08
CA HIS A 206 -26.76 -15.64 5.82
C HIS A 206 -27.38 -14.48 5.01
N VAL A 207 -26.66 -13.36 4.94
CA VAL A 207 -27.07 -12.15 4.20
C VAL A 207 -26.11 -11.95 3.03
N GLY A 208 -26.62 -12.10 1.80
CA GLY A 208 -25.86 -11.87 0.57
C GLY A 208 -26.14 -10.50 -0.02
N PHE A 209 -25.09 -9.76 -0.39
CA PHE A 209 -25.23 -8.51 -1.14
C PHE A 209 -25.33 -8.76 -2.64
N TRP A 210 -26.13 -7.91 -3.28
CA TRP A 210 -26.33 -7.90 -4.71
C TRP A 210 -26.28 -6.48 -5.25
N THR A 211 -25.80 -6.34 -6.49
CA THR A 211 -25.92 -5.13 -7.29
C THR A 211 -26.53 -5.51 -8.63
N LEU A 212 -27.64 -4.88 -8.98
CA LEU A 212 -28.32 -5.07 -10.25
C LEU A 212 -28.07 -3.85 -11.14
N ARG A 213 -27.58 -4.08 -12.36
CA ARG A 213 -27.38 -3.05 -13.37
C ARG A 213 -28.24 -3.37 -14.59
N PHE A 214 -29.01 -2.38 -15.02
CA PHE A 214 -29.88 -2.44 -16.20
C PHE A 214 -29.37 -1.44 -17.24
N PRO A 215 -28.68 -1.91 -18.29
CA PRO A 215 -28.29 -1.07 -19.42
C PRO A 215 -29.51 -0.47 -20.13
N LYS A 216 -29.41 0.79 -20.59
CA LYS A 216 -30.48 1.48 -21.34
C LYS A 216 -30.47 1.21 -22.84
N ASP A 217 -29.44 0.51 -23.33
CA ASP A 217 -29.30 0.09 -24.72
C ASP A 217 -30.15 -1.14 -25.09
N GLY A 218 -30.89 -1.71 -24.12
CA GLY A 218 -31.73 -2.89 -24.30
C GLY A 218 -31.02 -4.21 -24.03
N SER A 219 -29.74 -4.19 -23.62
CA SER A 219 -29.02 -5.38 -23.16
C SER A 219 -29.64 -5.97 -21.89
N SER A 220 -29.38 -7.26 -21.64
CA SER A 220 -29.86 -7.93 -20.42
C SER A 220 -29.34 -7.24 -19.15
N GLY A 221 -30.15 -7.30 -18.09
CA GLY A 221 -29.71 -6.96 -16.75
C GLY A 221 -28.53 -7.83 -16.32
N GLN A 222 -27.68 -7.25 -15.48
CA GLN A 222 -26.50 -7.89 -14.89
C GLN A 222 -26.60 -7.86 -13.37
N MET A 223 -26.27 -8.96 -12.71
CA MET A 223 -26.25 -9.10 -11.26
C MET A 223 -24.85 -9.42 -10.78
N LEU A 224 -24.27 -8.51 -10.01
CA LEU A 224 -23.04 -8.76 -9.26
C LEU A 224 -23.40 -9.22 -7.86
N CYS A 225 -22.80 -10.33 -7.44
CA CYS A 225 -23.06 -10.98 -6.17
C CYS A 225 -21.81 -10.96 -5.31
N ASP A 226 -21.97 -10.83 -3.99
CA ASP A 226 -20.92 -11.26 -3.08
C ASP A 226 -20.96 -12.80 -2.92
N ARG A 227 -19.96 -13.33 -2.21
CA ARG A 227 -19.83 -14.76 -1.96
C ARG A 227 -21.06 -15.37 -1.29
N THR A 228 -21.65 -14.67 -0.32
CA THR A 228 -22.83 -15.16 0.39
C THR A 228 -24.06 -15.18 -0.53
N MET A 229 -24.21 -14.22 -1.44
CA MET A 229 -25.29 -14.21 -2.41
C MET A 229 -25.17 -15.34 -3.44
N TYR A 230 -23.95 -15.65 -3.91
CA TYR A 230 -23.71 -16.85 -4.73
C TYR A 230 -24.14 -18.12 -3.99
N GLN A 231 -23.81 -18.24 -2.71
CA GLN A 231 -24.22 -19.38 -1.87
C GLN A 231 -25.74 -19.45 -1.67
N LEU A 232 -26.39 -18.32 -1.38
CA LEU A 232 -27.85 -18.22 -1.23
C LEU A 232 -28.60 -18.60 -2.50
N MET A 233 -28.04 -18.31 -3.67
CA MET A 233 -28.63 -18.69 -4.95
C MET A 233 -28.21 -20.10 -5.42
N GLY A 234 -27.28 -20.75 -4.71
CA GLY A 234 -26.74 -22.05 -5.07
C GLY A 234 -25.83 -22.06 -6.30
N LEU A 235 -25.22 -20.92 -6.64
CA LEU A 235 -24.40 -20.66 -7.82
C LEU A 235 -22.89 -20.77 -7.55
N SER A 236 -22.10 -20.82 -8.63
CA SER A 236 -20.64 -20.69 -8.58
C SER A 236 -20.24 -19.22 -8.59
N GLU A 237 -19.19 -18.85 -7.85
CA GLU A 237 -18.62 -17.49 -7.91
C GLU A 237 -18.07 -17.13 -9.31
N SER A 238 -17.88 -18.13 -10.18
CA SER A 238 -17.48 -17.95 -11.58
C SER A 238 -18.65 -17.73 -12.54
N THR A 239 -19.90 -17.68 -12.06
CA THR A 239 -21.08 -17.48 -12.92
C THR A 239 -21.11 -16.05 -13.45
N ASP A 240 -21.35 -15.90 -14.77
CA ASP A 240 -21.39 -14.61 -15.44
C ASP A 240 -22.50 -13.71 -14.86
N PRO A 241 -22.29 -12.39 -14.71
CA PRO A 241 -23.28 -11.48 -14.14
C PRO A 241 -24.64 -11.49 -14.87
N VAL A 242 -24.67 -11.70 -16.18
CA VAL A 242 -25.93 -11.82 -16.94
C VAL A 242 -26.66 -13.10 -16.55
N ASP A 243 -25.95 -14.22 -16.45
CA ASP A 243 -26.53 -15.50 -16.03
C ASP A 243 -27.04 -15.44 -14.58
N CYS A 244 -26.29 -14.79 -13.67
CA CYS A 244 -26.73 -14.53 -12.30
C CYS A 244 -28.08 -13.82 -12.29
N TYR A 245 -28.23 -12.75 -13.08
CA TYR A 245 -29.49 -12.02 -13.20
C TYR A 245 -30.61 -12.91 -13.74
N GLN A 246 -30.37 -13.66 -14.82
CA GLN A 246 -31.38 -14.51 -15.44
C GLN A 246 -31.86 -15.62 -14.49
N ILE A 247 -30.95 -16.24 -13.73
CA ILE A 247 -31.30 -17.25 -12.72
C ILE A 247 -32.09 -16.61 -11.58
N CYS A 248 -31.66 -15.44 -11.09
CA CYS A 248 -32.39 -14.71 -10.05
C CYS A 248 -33.82 -14.38 -10.50
N TYR A 249 -33.98 -13.80 -11.70
CA TYR A 249 -35.26 -13.39 -12.24
C TYR A 249 -36.19 -14.58 -12.54
N SER A 250 -35.68 -15.62 -13.21
CA SER A 250 -36.47 -16.81 -13.56
C SER A 250 -36.91 -17.64 -12.36
N GLY A 251 -36.18 -17.55 -11.23
CA GLY A 251 -36.58 -18.20 -9.99
C GLY A 251 -37.75 -17.51 -9.29
N ILE A 252 -38.09 -16.25 -9.61
CA ILE A 252 -39.23 -15.56 -8.99
C ILE A 252 -40.53 -16.28 -9.40
N ARG A 253 -41.38 -16.64 -8.44
CA ARG A 253 -42.68 -17.26 -8.74
C ARG A 253 -43.55 -16.32 -9.58
N ALA A 254 -44.22 -16.88 -10.59
CA ALA A 254 -44.90 -16.10 -11.64
C ALA A 254 -45.94 -15.08 -11.10
N ASP A 255 -46.64 -15.42 -10.02
CA ASP A 255 -47.61 -14.55 -9.33
C ASP A 255 -46.96 -13.39 -8.56
N MET A 256 -45.66 -13.50 -8.23
CA MET A 256 -44.92 -12.52 -7.44
C MET A 256 -44.05 -11.58 -8.29
N VAL A 257 -43.88 -11.86 -9.58
CA VAL A 257 -43.05 -11.05 -10.51
C VAL A 257 -43.47 -9.58 -10.50
N GLU A 258 -44.79 -9.31 -10.53
CA GLU A 258 -45.29 -7.93 -10.55
C GLU A 258 -45.06 -7.21 -9.22
N ALA A 259 -45.17 -7.92 -8.09
CA ALA A 259 -44.87 -7.34 -6.77
C ALA A 259 -43.39 -6.97 -6.64
N VAL A 260 -42.48 -7.83 -7.11
CA VAL A 260 -41.04 -7.54 -7.14
C VAL A 260 -40.76 -6.35 -8.06
N ARG A 261 -41.35 -6.31 -9.27
CA ARG A 261 -41.21 -5.18 -10.20
C ARG A 261 -41.67 -3.87 -9.58
N GLN A 262 -42.80 -3.86 -8.89
CA GLN A 262 -43.30 -2.67 -8.19
C GLN A 262 -42.36 -2.23 -7.06
N ALA A 263 -41.70 -3.16 -6.37
CA ALA A 263 -40.69 -2.83 -5.37
C ALA A 263 -39.51 -2.06 -5.99
N PHE A 264 -38.96 -2.53 -7.12
CA PHE A 264 -37.91 -1.80 -7.85
C PHE A 264 -38.39 -0.45 -8.40
N GLY A 265 -39.63 -0.38 -8.90
CA GLY A 265 -40.24 0.90 -9.31
C GLY A 265 -40.33 1.90 -8.16
N LYS A 266 -40.62 1.45 -6.94
CA LYS A 266 -40.58 2.29 -5.73
C LYS A 266 -39.16 2.75 -5.40
N MET A 267 -38.17 1.86 -5.46
CA MET A 267 -36.76 2.22 -5.23
C MET A 267 -36.31 3.36 -6.14
N LEU A 268 -36.70 3.31 -7.43
CA LEU A 268 -36.40 4.36 -8.40
C LEU A 268 -37.12 5.68 -8.09
N ALA A 269 -38.37 5.62 -7.63
CA ALA A 269 -39.20 6.79 -7.43
C ALA A 269 -38.94 7.53 -6.09
N THR A 270 -38.50 6.82 -5.04
CA THR A 270 -38.46 7.38 -3.68
C THR A 270 -37.05 7.56 -3.11
N ASP A 271 -36.01 7.07 -3.79
CA ASP A 271 -34.62 7.03 -3.29
C ASP A 271 -34.49 6.46 -1.85
N GLN A 272 -35.44 5.63 -1.46
CA GLN A 272 -35.49 4.97 -0.16
C GLN A 272 -35.25 3.47 -0.32
N ALA A 273 -34.74 2.85 0.75
CA ALA A 273 -34.64 1.40 0.81
C ALA A 273 -36.04 0.77 0.81
N VAL A 274 -36.29 -0.14 -0.13
CA VAL A 274 -37.53 -0.90 -0.25
C VAL A 274 -37.24 -2.37 0.05
N GLN A 275 -38.11 -2.99 0.85
CA GLN A 275 -38.05 -4.42 1.16
C GLN A 275 -39.21 -5.14 0.50
N VAL A 276 -38.94 -6.31 -0.08
CA VAL A 276 -39.94 -7.26 -0.60
C VAL A 276 -39.60 -8.66 -0.14
N ILE A 277 -40.63 -9.42 0.24
CA ILE A 277 -40.53 -10.83 0.60
C ILE A 277 -41.29 -11.61 -0.46
N PHE A 278 -40.66 -12.64 -1.03
CA PHE A 278 -41.29 -13.44 -2.07
C PHE A 278 -40.73 -14.88 -2.11
N PRO A 279 -41.56 -15.87 -2.47
CA PRO A 279 -41.10 -17.21 -2.80
C PRO A 279 -40.24 -17.22 -4.07
N TRP A 280 -39.10 -17.88 -3.98
CA TRP A 280 -38.10 -18.03 -5.03
C TRP A 280 -37.74 -19.51 -5.23
N ASN A 281 -37.74 -19.97 -6.47
CA ASN A 281 -37.43 -21.35 -6.83
C ASN A 281 -35.92 -21.57 -6.88
N HIS A 282 -35.34 -22.03 -5.78
CA HIS A 282 -33.91 -22.29 -5.66
C HIS A 282 -33.50 -23.55 -6.45
N PRO A 283 -32.45 -23.49 -7.29
CA PRO A 283 -32.04 -24.59 -8.17
C PRO A 283 -31.81 -25.94 -7.48
N LYS A 284 -31.32 -25.91 -6.23
CA LYS A 284 -31.02 -27.10 -5.40
C LYS A 284 -31.99 -27.38 -4.25
N LYS A 285 -32.76 -26.39 -3.77
CA LYS A 285 -33.54 -26.47 -2.53
C LYS A 285 -35.07 -26.51 -2.78
N GLY A 286 -35.51 -26.19 -4.00
CA GLY A 286 -36.93 -25.98 -4.28
C GLY A 286 -37.37 -24.57 -3.88
N GLU A 287 -38.66 -24.38 -3.60
CA GLU A 287 -39.19 -23.07 -3.20
C GLU A 287 -38.64 -22.66 -1.83
N VAL A 288 -38.00 -21.48 -1.76
CA VAL A 288 -37.53 -20.83 -0.53
C VAL A 288 -38.07 -19.42 -0.47
N GLU A 289 -38.37 -18.93 0.73
CA GLU A 289 -38.83 -17.54 0.87
C GLU A 289 -37.62 -16.62 0.97
N MET A 290 -37.54 -15.63 0.10
CA MET A 290 -36.43 -14.68 0.05
C MET A 290 -36.90 -13.30 0.52
N ARG A 291 -36.13 -12.68 1.41
CA ARG A 291 -36.29 -11.27 1.76
C ARG A 291 -35.23 -10.47 1.06
N LEU A 292 -35.65 -9.61 0.13
CA LEU A 292 -34.79 -8.73 -0.63
C LEU A 292 -35.03 -7.28 -0.18
N THR A 293 -33.95 -6.59 0.16
CA THR A 293 -33.97 -5.15 0.46
C THR A 293 -33.01 -4.46 -0.49
N GLY A 294 -33.47 -3.43 -1.19
CA GLY A 294 -32.67 -2.70 -2.16
C GLY A 294 -32.95 -1.21 -2.15
N ILE A 295 -32.00 -0.45 -2.70
CA ILE A 295 -32.10 0.99 -2.92
C ILE A 295 -31.53 1.31 -4.31
N LEU A 296 -31.98 2.41 -4.92
CA LEU A 296 -31.29 2.97 -6.08
C LEU A 296 -29.88 3.38 -5.66
N SER A 297 -28.86 2.94 -6.42
CA SER A 297 -27.48 3.35 -6.18
C SER A 297 -27.01 4.39 -7.18
N GLU A 298 -27.46 4.30 -8.43
CA GLU A 298 -27.00 5.17 -9.51
C GLU A 298 -28.01 5.17 -10.66
N GLU A 299 -28.24 6.33 -11.27
CA GLU A 299 -29.09 6.50 -12.44
C GLU A 299 -28.35 7.39 -13.44
N THR A 300 -27.96 6.83 -14.58
CA THR A 300 -27.20 7.52 -15.63
C THR A 300 -27.90 7.40 -16.98
N PRO A 301 -27.49 8.14 -18.02
CA PRO A 301 -27.98 7.94 -19.38
C PRO A 301 -27.68 6.56 -19.96
N GLU A 302 -26.68 5.84 -19.43
CA GLU A 302 -26.22 4.54 -19.93
C GLU A 302 -26.87 3.36 -19.20
N TYR A 303 -27.15 3.50 -17.90
CA TYR A 303 -27.71 2.41 -17.09
C TYR A 303 -28.46 2.93 -15.85
N THR A 304 -29.30 2.05 -15.30
CA THR A 304 -29.87 2.16 -13.96
C THR A 304 -29.26 1.10 -13.06
N GLN A 305 -28.84 1.46 -11.85
CA GLN A 305 -28.19 0.55 -10.92
C GLN A 305 -28.86 0.58 -9.55
N TYR A 306 -29.19 -0.61 -9.05
CA TYR A 306 -29.70 -0.86 -7.71
C TYR A 306 -28.69 -1.68 -6.93
N LYS A 307 -28.65 -1.48 -5.61
CA LYS A 307 -27.87 -2.34 -4.72
C LYS A 307 -28.67 -2.67 -3.47
N GLY A 308 -28.35 -3.79 -2.87
CA GLY A 308 -29.10 -4.27 -1.73
C GLY A 308 -28.53 -5.53 -1.15
N TYR A 309 -29.26 -6.08 -0.19
CA TYR A 309 -28.96 -7.37 0.39
C TYR A 309 -30.17 -8.27 0.32
N CYS A 310 -29.92 -9.57 0.42
CA CYS A 310 -30.92 -10.60 0.41
C CYS A 310 -30.57 -11.66 1.45
N ARG A 311 -31.59 -12.29 2.02
CA ARG A 311 -31.45 -13.44 2.91
C ARG A 311 -32.64 -14.35 2.75
N GLU A 312 -32.46 -15.63 3.04
CA GLU A 312 -33.59 -16.55 3.24
C GLU A 312 -34.42 -16.03 4.43
N HIS A 313 -35.74 -15.92 4.23
CA HIS A 313 -36.68 -15.59 5.28
C HIS A 313 -37.17 -16.89 5.89
N ASP A 314 -36.74 -17.15 7.12
CA ASP A 314 -37.21 -18.29 7.89
C ASP A 314 -38.22 -17.80 8.94
N ASP A 315 -39.49 -18.16 8.78
CA ASP A 315 -40.58 -17.80 9.71
C ASP A 315 -40.61 -18.74 10.94
N SER A 316 -39.69 -19.69 11.00
CA SER A 316 -39.60 -20.75 12.02
C SER A 316 -39.16 -20.25 13.41
N PHE A 317 -38.59 -19.04 13.54
CA PHE A 317 -38.22 -18.46 14.84
C PHE A 317 -39.36 -17.77 15.61
N LEU A 318 -40.53 -17.56 14.99
CA LEU A 318 -41.71 -16.93 15.63
C LEU A 318 -42.76 -17.94 16.09
N ARG A 319 -42.48 -19.25 16.01
CA ARG A 319 -43.38 -20.33 16.44
C ARG A 319 -42.83 -21.16 17.63
N ALA A 320 -42.03 -20.55 18.51
CA ALA A 320 -41.59 -21.16 19.76
C ALA A 320 -42.30 -20.55 20.97
#